data_AF-A0A6B3HHY0-F1
#
_entry.id   AF-A0A6B3HHY0-F1
#
_cell.length_a   1.000
_cell.length_b   1.000
_cell.length_c   1.000
_cell.angle_alpha   90.00
_cell.angle_beta   90.00
_cell.angle_gamma   90.00
#
_symmetry.space_group_name_H-M   'P 1'
#
loop_
_entity.id
_entity.type
_entity.pdbx_description
1 polymer ?
#
loop_
_entity_poly.entity_id
_entity_poly.type
_entity_poly.pdbx_seq_one_letter_code
_entity_poly.pdbx_strand_id
1 'polypeptide(L)'
;GTAAERWALAVVVAGSALTTAYTLRFVWGAFARKPGVPDTPVHRVGWAFLAPPALLAVLGLVLGPGVGWTDRLLGAYADTYPAPADPYHLSLWHGLGTALLLSAVAWAAGTVLFLGRTTVTKVSRRIAWPTADSVFGHLLLGQERLALQVTGFIQRGSLSV
;
A
#
# COMPACT_ATOMS: atom_id res chain seq x y z
N GLY A 1 -4.20 15.98 -20.14
CA GLY A 1 -4.04 14.59 -20.60
C GLY A 1 -2.67 14.34 -21.19
N THR A 2 -1.59 14.76 -20.52
CA THR A 2 -0.21 14.50 -20.99
C THR A 2 0.12 13.00 -20.95
N ALA A 3 1.15 12.56 -21.67
CA ALA A 3 1.60 11.17 -21.63
C ALA A 3 1.97 10.73 -20.19
N ALA A 4 2.56 11.63 -19.41
CA ALA A 4 2.89 11.41 -18.00
C ALA A 4 1.64 11.13 -17.15
N GLU A 5 0.56 11.90 -17.32
CA GLU A 5 -0.71 11.66 -16.60
C GLU A 5 -1.30 10.27 -16.91
N ARG A 6 -1.23 9.84 -18.18
CA ARG A 6 -1.75 8.52 -18.59
C ARG A 6 -0.93 7.39 -17.97
N TRP A 7 0.40 7.53 -17.93
CA TRP A 7 1.27 6.58 -17.26
C TRP A 7 1.04 6.55 -15.75
N ALA A 8 0.92 7.72 -15.12
CA ALA A 8 0.61 7.81 -13.70
C ALA A 8 -0.72 7.10 -13.37
N LEU A 9 -1.76 7.36 -14.17
CA LEU A 9 -3.05 6.68 -14.02
C LEU A 9 -2.92 5.16 -14.17
N ALA A 10 -2.19 4.70 -15.19
CA ALA A 10 -1.96 3.27 -15.40
C ALA A 10 -1.23 2.62 -14.21
N VAL A 11 -0.22 3.30 -13.65
CA VAL A 11 0.51 2.84 -12.45
C VAL A 11 -0.41 2.79 -11.23
N VAL A 12 -1.26 3.79 -11.04
CA VAL A 12 -2.23 3.81 -9.92
C VAL A 12 -3.25 2.67 -10.04
N VAL A 13 -3.77 2.42 -11.25
CA VAL A 13 -4.69 1.31 -11.50
C VAL A 13 -4.00 -0.04 -11.28
N ALA A 14 -2.77 -0.20 -11.75
CA ALA A 14 -1.97 -1.41 -11.50
C ALA A 14 -1.70 -1.62 -10.00
N GLY A 15 -1.33 -0.56 -9.28
CA GLY A 15 -1.18 -0.59 -7.83
C GLY A 15 -2.47 -0.97 -7.11
N SER A 16 -3.61 -0.44 -7.56
CA SER A 16 -4.93 -0.76 -7.01
C SER A 16 -5.32 -2.23 -7.25
N ALA A 17 -4.96 -2.78 -8.40
CA ALA A 17 -5.13 -4.21 -8.69
C ALA A 17 -4.28 -5.09 -7.77
N LEU A 18 -3.02 -4.70 -7.51
CA LEU A 18 -2.17 -5.37 -6.53
C LEU A 18 -2.74 -5.26 -5.11
N THR A 19 -3.32 -4.11 -4.75
CA THR A 19 -4.00 -3.90 -3.47
C THR A 19 -5.15 -4.87 -3.27
N THR A 20 -5.98 -5.01 -4.31
CA THR A 20 -7.09 -5.97 -4.33
C THR A 20 -6.56 -7.41 -4.20
N ALA A 21 -5.52 -7.75 -4.97
CA ALA A 21 -4.94 -9.09 -4.97
C ALA A 21 -4.37 -9.49 -3.60
N TYR A 22 -3.62 -8.59 -2.92
CA TYR A 22 -3.08 -8.91 -1.59
C TYR A 22 -4.18 -8.97 -0.54
N THR A 23 -5.21 -8.12 -0.63
CA THR A 23 -6.35 -8.13 0.29
C THR A 23 -7.11 -9.45 0.18
N LEU A 24 -7.40 -9.89 -1.05
CA LEU A 24 -8.06 -11.16 -1.30
C LEU A 24 -7.20 -12.35 -0.86
N ARG A 25 -5.87 -12.27 -1.06
CA ARG A 25 -4.90 -13.24 -0.52
C ARG A 25 -4.97 -13.31 1.00
N PHE A 26 -5.03 -12.17 1.68
CA PHE A 26 -5.11 -12.11 3.14
C PHE A 26 -6.43 -12.70 3.63
N VAL A 27 -7.57 -12.25 3.10
CA VAL A 27 -8.90 -12.72 3.53
C VAL A 27 -9.04 -14.23 3.29
N TRP A 28 -8.67 -14.73 2.11
CA TRP A 28 -8.69 -16.15 1.81
C TRP A 28 -7.69 -16.93 2.67
N GLY A 29 -6.47 -16.40 2.83
CA GLY A 29 -5.39 -17.02 3.60
C GLY A 29 -5.69 -17.11 5.10
N ALA A 30 -6.32 -16.09 5.67
CA ALA A 30 -6.64 -16.01 7.09
C ALA A 30 -7.94 -16.73 7.45
N PHE A 31 -9.00 -16.57 6.66
CA PHE A 31 -10.35 -16.97 7.08
C PHE A 31 -10.96 -18.15 6.31
N ALA A 32 -10.50 -18.49 5.11
CA ALA A 32 -11.07 -19.64 4.38
C ALA A 32 -10.59 -20.97 4.99
N ARG A 33 -11.47 -21.98 5.09
CA ARG A 33 -11.04 -23.35 5.45
C ARG A 33 -10.37 -24.01 4.23
N LYS A 34 -9.25 -24.70 4.44
CA LYS A 34 -8.50 -25.40 3.38
C LYS A 34 -8.54 -26.91 3.62
N PRO A 35 -8.73 -27.73 2.58
CA PRO A 35 -8.68 -29.19 2.72
C PRO A 35 -7.35 -29.63 3.32
N GLY A 36 -7.39 -30.51 4.33
CA GLY A 36 -6.19 -31.06 4.97
C GLY A 36 -5.48 -30.13 5.96
N VAL A 37 -6.06 -28.97 6.29
CA VAL A 37 -5.52 -28.07 7.32
C VAL A 37 -6.45 -28.12 8.54
N PRO A 38 -5.95 -28.48 9.74
CA PRO A 38 -6.76 -28.48 10.94
C PRO A 38 -7.16 -27.04 11.32
N ASP A 39 -8.35 -26.89 11.91
CA ASP A 39 -8.80 -25.58 12.39
C ASP A 39 -7.94 -25.10 13.55
N THR A 40 -7.59 -23.82 13.54
CA THR A 40 -6.86 -23.19 14.65
C THR A 40 -7.79 -23.00 15.84
N PRO A 41 -7.44 -23.45 17.06
CA PRO A 41 -8.27 -23.22 18.25
C PRO A 41 -8.30 -21.73 18.56
N VAL A 42 -9.51 -21.15 18.56
CA VAL A 42 -9.74 -19.71 18.83
C VAL A 42 -10.40 -19.52 20.18
N HIS A 43 -9.91 -18.53 20.93
CA HIS A 43 -10.51 -18.10 22.19
C HIS A 43 -11.39 -16.87 21.94
N ARG A 44 -12.47 -16.75 22.72
CA ARG A 44 -13.37 -15.60 22.60
C ARG A 44 -12.66 -14.34 23.11
N VAL A 45 -12.56 -13.34 22.24
CA VAL A 45 -11.94 -12.06 22.57
C VAL A 45 -12.93 -11.19 23.34
N GLY A 46 -12.45 -10.55 24.43
CA GLY A 46 -13.28 -9.67 25.25
C GLY A 46 -13.72 -8.41 24.50
N TRP A 47 -14.90 -7.88 24.85
CA TRP A 47 -15.50 -6.72 24.18
C TRP A 47 -14.58 -5.48 24.19
N ALA A 48 -13.83 -5.26 25.27
CA ALA A 48 -12.89 -4.14 25.38
C ALA A 48 -11.80 -4.15 24.30
N PHE A 49 -11.40 -5.34 23.82
CA PHE A 49 -10.42 -5.48 22.74
C PHE A 49 -11.06 -5.33 21.36
N LEU A 50 -12.33 -5.72 21.19
CA LEU A 50 -13.06 -5.59 19.93
C LEU A 50 -13.65 -4.20 19.71
N ALA A 51 -13.91 -3.45 20.77
CA ALA A 51 -14.58 -2.15 20.68
C ALA A 51 -13.82 -1.13 19.82
N PRO A 52 -12.49 -0.94 19.95
CA PRO A 52 -11.76 -0.01 19.08
C PRO A 52 -11.82 -0.35 17.58
N PRO A 53 -11.50 -1.58 17.11
CA PRO A 53 -11.60 -1.90 15.69
C PRO A 53 -13.04 -1.91 15.19
N ALA A 54 -14.02 -2.30 16.02
CA ALA A 54 -15.43 -2.23 15.66
C ALA A 54 -15.89 -0.78 15.45
N LEU A 55 -15.49 0.13 16.35
CA LEU A 55 -15.78 1.55 16.21
C LEU A 55 -15.17 2.11 14.92
N LEU A 56 -13.91 1.80 14.63
CA LEU A 56 -13.25 2.23 13.38
C LEU A 56 -13.95 1.68 12.13
N ALA A 57 -14.38 0.42 12.16
CA ALA A 57 -15.11 -0.21 11.06
C ALA A 57 -16.47 0.47 10.84
N VAL A 58 -17.21 0.76 11.92
CA VAL A 58 -18.50 1.46 11.85
C VAL A 58 -18.30 2.89 11.36
N LEU A 59 -17.31 3.62 11.88
CA LEU A 59 -16.99 4.97 11.42
C LEU A 59 -16.62 4.98 9.94
N GLY A 60 -15.80 4.03 9.47
CA GLY A 60 -15.48 3.90 8.04
C GLY A 60 -16.72 3.62 7.19
N LEU A 61 -17.62 2.75 7.67
CA LEU A 61 -18.86 2.41 6.98
C LEU A 61 -19.84 3.59 6.93
N VAL A 62 -19.87 4.46 7.95
CA VAL A 62 -20.76 5.62 8.01
C VAL A 62 -20.18 6.83 7.26
N LEU A 63 -18.88 7.08 7.38
CA LEU A 63 -18.21 8.23 6.75
C LEU A 63 -18.10 8.08 5.22
N GLY A 64 -18.08 6.86 4.68
CA GLY A 64 -18.11 6.63 3.23
C GLY A 64 -19.38 7.20 2.58
N PRO A 65 -20.57 6.72 2.94
CA PRO A 65 -21.86 7.28 2.55
C PRO A 65 -22.12 8.69 3.11
N GLY A 66 -21.42 9.10 4.17
CA GLY A 66 -21.51 10.43 4.78
C GLY A 66 -20.63 11.49 4.13
N VAL A 67 -20.09 11.26 2.92
CA VAL A 67 -19.15 12.18 2.23
C VAL A 67 -19.65 13.62 2.17
N GLY A 68 -20.96 13.85 2.03
CA GLY A 68 -21.53 15.20 2.02
C GLY A 68 -21.33 15.99 3.32
N TRP A 69 -21.10 15.31 4.46
CA TRP A 69 -20.77 15.97 5.73
C TRP A 69 -19.29 16.33 5.84
N THR A 70 -18.42 15.53 5.22
CA THR A 70 -16.98 15.74 5.27
C THR A 70 -16.48 16.68 4.17
N ASP A 71 -17.23 16.82 3.07
CA ASP A 71 -16.86 17.63 1.90
C ASP A 71 -16.40 19.05 2.28
N ARG A 72 -17.12 19.74 3.19
CA ARG A 72 -16.70 21.07 3.66
C ARG A 72 -15.36 21.09 4.37
N LEU A 73 -15.06 20.04 5.15
CA LEU A 73 -13.81 19.93 5.90
C LEU A 73 -12.63 19.61 4.97
N LEU A 74 -12.85 18.71 4.00
CA LEU A 74 -11.84 18.37 2.98
C LEU A 74 -11.63 19.53 2.00
N GLY A 75 -12.69 20.21 1.59
CA GLY A 75 -12.65 21.37 0.70
C GLY A 75 -11.80 22.50 1.26
N ALA A 76 -11.99 22.84 2.55
CA ALA A 76 -11.18 23.87 3.21
C ALA A 76 -9.66 23.57 3.19
N TYR A 77 -9.27 22.29 3.22
CA TYR A 77 -7.88 21.90 3.04
C TYR A 77 -7.46 21.88 1.56
N ALA A 78 -8.32 21.37 0.68
CA ALA A 78 -8.04 21.29 -0.76
C ALA A 78 -7.83 22.68 -1.39
N ASP A 79 -8.56 23.70 -0.93
CA ASP A 79 -8.45 25.09 -1.38
C ASP A 79 -7.09 25.73 -1.07
N THR A 80 -6.25 25.11 -0.24
CA THR A 80 -4.88 25.58 0.01
C THR A 80 -3.90 25.26 -1.14
N TYR A 81 -4.32 24.41 -2.09
CA TYR A 81 -3.52 24.06 -3.27
C TYR A 81 -4.01 24.81 -4.52
N PRO A 82 -3.13 25.07 -5.51
CA PRO A 82 -3.53 25.72 -6.76
C PRO A 82 -4.60 24.89 -7.47
N ALA A 83 -5.82 25.43 -7.59
CA ALA A 83 -6.95 24.71 -8.15
C ALA A 83 -6.77 24.49 -9.67
N PRO A 84 -7.04 23.27 -10.19
CA PRO A 84 -7.27 23.05 -11.61
C PRO A 84 -8.54 23.80 -12.06
N ALA A 85 -8.66 24.10 -13.35
CA ALA A 85 -9.77 24.88 -13.94
C ALA A 85 -11.18 24.27 -13.76
N ASP A 86 -11.29 23.01 -13.31
CA ASP A 86 -12.54 22.33 -13.00
C ASP A 86 -12.60 21.99 -11.49
N PRO A 87 -13.52 22.58 -10.71
CA PRO A 87 -13.73 22.22 -9.31
C PRO A 87 -14.23 20.78 -9.22
N TYR A 88 -13.44 19.89 -8.62
CA TYR A 88 -13.88 18.52 -8.34
C TYR A 88 -14.84 18.53 -7.14
N HIS A 89 -16.13 18.38 -7.40
CA HIS A 89 -17.12 18.20 -6.34
C HIS A 89 -17.20 16.72 -5.93
N LEU A 90 -17.05 16.45 -4.63
CA LEU A 90 -17.26 15.13 -4.05
C LEU A 90 -18.77 14.84 -3.98
N SER A 91 -19.34 14.33 -5.07
CA SER A 91 -20.65 13.67 -5.01
C SER A 91 -20.47 12.19 -4.62
N LEU A 92 -21.42 11.63 -3.89
CA LEU A 92 -21.43 10.20 -3.54
C LEU A 92 -21.53 9.28 -4.75
N TRP A 93 -22.03 9.82 -5.85
CA TRP A 93 -22.32 9.10 -7.05
C TRP A 93 -22.04 10.01 -8.24
N HIS A 94 -20.86 9.85 -8.83
CA HIS A 94 -20.48 10.55 -10.07
C HIS A 94 -21.05 9.90 -11.34
N GLY A 95 -21.99 8.95 -11.20
CA GLY A 95 -22.57 8.20 -12.32
C GLY A 95 -21.68 7.06 -12.83
N LEU A 96 -22.06 6.48 -13.98
CA LEU A 96 -21.25 5.51 -14.73
C LEU A 96 -20.08 6.23 -15.43
N GLY A 97 -19.08 6.63 -14.65
CA GLY A 97 -17.90 7.34 -15.14
C GLY A 97 -16.71 6.43 -15.45
N THR A 98 -15.69 7.01 -16.11
CA THR A 98 -14.39 6.36 -16.34
C THR A 98 -13.74 5.89 -15.03
N ALA A 99 -13.90 6.63 -13.94
CA ALA A 99 -13.41 6.24 -12.62
C ALA A 99 -13.99 4.89 -12.16
N LEU A 100 -15.30 4.69 -12.29
CA LEU A 100 -15.96 3.44 -11.91
C LEU A 100 -15.47 2.26 -12.77
N LEU A 101 -15.32 2.49 -14.09
CA LEU A 101 -14.78 1.48 -15.00
C LEU A 101 -13.35 1.09 -14.60
N LEU A 102 -12.49 2.07 -14.31
CA LEU A 102 -11.12 1.80 -13.86
C LEU A 102 -11.07 1.06 -12.52
N SER A 103 -11.96 1.38 -11.58
CA SER A 103 -12.11 0.63 -10.32
C SER A 103 -12.54 -0.82 -10.57
N ALA A 104 -13.52 -1.05 -11.46
CA ALA A 104 -13.96 -2.39 -11.83
C ALA A 104 -12.83 -3.18 -12.52
N VAL A 105 -12.07 -2.54 -13.40
CA VAL A 105 -10.89 -3.13 -14.04
C VAL A 105 -9.83 -3.48 -13.01
N ALA A 106 -9.54 -2.60 -12.04
CA ALA A 106 -8.59 -2.88 -10.97
C ALA A 106 -9.03 -4.09 -10.13
N TRP A 107 -10.32 -4.19 -9.81
CA TRP A 107 -10.89 -5.33 -9.09
C TRP A 107 -10.79 -6.64 -9.89
N ALA A 108 -11.16 -6.61 -11.17
CA ALA A 108 -11.06 -7.76 -12.05
C ALA A 108 -9.61 -8.22 -12.20
N ALA A 109 -8.69 -7.29 -12.50
CA ALA A 109 -7.26 -7.58 -12.62
C ALA A 109 -6.68 -8.15 -11.31
N GLY A 110 -7.02 -7.56 -10.16
CA GLY A 110 -6.58 -8.06 -8.85
C GLY A 110 -7.12 -9.46 -8.54
N THR A 111 -8.36 -9.75 -8.92
CA THR A 111 -8.96 -11.08 -8.78
C THR A 111 -8.26 -12.10 -9.67
N VAL A 112 -7.97 -11.76 -10.92
CA VAL A 112 -7.20 -12.62 -11.84
C VAL A 112 -5.80 -12.90 -11.29
N LEU A 113 -5.10 -11.89 -10.76
CA LEU A 113 -3.80 -12.05 -10.11
C LEU A 113 -3.88 -12.99 -8.90
N PHE A 114 -4.94 -12.88 -8.10
CA PHE A 114 -5.17 -13.76 -6.96
C PHE A 114 -5.46 -15.21 -7.36
N LEU A 115 -6.23 -15.44 -8.43
CA LEU A 115 -6.45 -16.78 -8.97
C LEU A 115 -5.14 -17.38 -9.51
N GLY A 116 -4.33 -16.58 -10.19
CA GLY A 116 -2.99 -16.94 -10.68
C GLY A 116 -1.86 -16.86 -9.65
N ARG A 117 -2.17 -16.73 -8.35
CA ARG A 117 -1.18 -16.39 -7.29
C ARG A 117 0.04 -17.32 -7.23
N THR A 118 -0.11 -18.59 -7.56
CA THR A 118 0.99 -19.58 -7.54
C THR A 118 2.03 -19.26 -8.62
N THR A 119 1.58 -18.97 -9.84
CA THR A 119 2.44 -18.57 -10.96
C THR A 119 3.06 -17.20 -10.71
N VAL A 120 2.26 -16.23 -10.23
CA VAL A 120 2.74 -14.88 -9.89
C VAL A 120 3.86 -14.95 -8.85
N THR A 121 3.68 -15.74 -7.79
CA THR A 121 4.70 -15.89 -6.73
C THR A 121 5.98 -16.55 -7.26
N LYS A 122 5.86 -17.56 -8.15
CA LYS A 122 7.02 -18.23 -8.77
C LYS A 122 7.82 -17.25 -9.65
N VAL A 123 7.14 -16.47 -10.48
CA VAL A 123 7.78 -15.48 -11.35
C VAL A 123 8.40 -14.36 -10.53
N SER A 124 7.68 -13.84 -9.53
CA SER A 124 8.18 -12.81 -8.62
C SER A 124 9.44 -13.24 -7.89
N ARG A 125 9.51 -14.49 -7.42
CA ARG A 125 10.73 -15.04 -6.80
C ARG A 125 11.91 -15.17 -7.76
N ARG A 126 11.67 -15.44 -9.06
CA ARG A 126 12.74 -15.52 -10.07
C ARG A 126 13.32 -14.15 -10.42
N ILE A 127 12.50 -13.11 -10.33
CA ILE A 127 12.86 -11.73 -10.66
C ILE A 127 13.18 -10.95 -9.38
N ALA A 128 13.23 -11.58 -8.20
CA ALA A 128 13.36 -10.88 -6.94
C ALA A 128 14.69 -10.09 -6.89
N TRP A 129 14.56 -8.76 -6.81
CA TRP A 129 15.67 -7.85 -6.59
C TRP A 129 16.10 -7.91 -5.11
N PRO A 130 17.34 -7.50 -4.78
CA PRO A 130 17.76 -7.33 -3.39
C PRO A 130 16.74 -6.48 -2.63
N THR A 131 16.32 -6.93 -1.46
CA THR A 131 15.35 -6.19 -0.65
C THR A 131 15.93 -4.83 -0.24
N ALA A 132 15.09 -3.81 -0.13
CA ALA A 132 15.54 -2.47 0.29
C ALA A 132 16.29 -2.53 1.63
N ASP A 133 15.85 -3.36 2.57
CA ASP A 133 16.55 -3.58 3.85
C ASP A 133 17.96 -4.12 3.66
N SER A 134 18.13 -5.07 2.73
CA SER A 134 19.47 -5.58 2.41
C SER A 134 20.32 -4.48 1.80
N VAL A 135 19.83 -3.73 0.83
CA VAL A 135 20.58 -2.63 0.19
C VAL A 135 20.95 -1.57 1.21
N PHE A 136 20.00 -1.17 2.06
CA PHE A 136 20.22 -0.22 3.14
C PHE A 136 21.28 -0.72 4.13
N GLY A 137 21.19 -1.98 4.55
CA GLY A 137 22.20 -2.60 5.41
C GLY A 137 23.60 -2.60 4.77
N HIS A 138 23.70 -2.91 3.48
CA HIS A 138 24.98 -2.84 2.76
C HIS A 138 25.51 -1.40 2.67
N LEU A 139 24.64 -0.41 2.45
CA LEU A 139 25.03 1.01 2.42
C LEU A 139 25.52 1.47 3.80
N LEU A 140 24.84 1.07 4.88
CA LEU A 140 25.22 1.40 6.24
C LEU A 140 26.59 0.81 6.61
N LEU A 141 26.78 -0.48 6.32
CA LEU A 141 28.07 -1.16 6.54
C LEU A 141 29.18 -0.57 5.65
N GLY A 142 28.85 -0.15 4.43
CA GLY A 142 29.77 0.55 3.55
C GLY A 142 30.20 1.90 4.14
N GLN A 143 29.25 2.66 4.67
CA GLN A 143 29.50 3.95 5.33
C GLN A 143 30.40 3.77 6.57
N GLU A 144 30.15 2.75 7.39
CA GLU A 144 30.96 2.45 8.57
C GLU A 144 32.41 2.11 8.20
N ARG A 145 32.60 1.27 7.18
CA ARG A 145 33.95 0.91 6.68
C ARG A 145 34.70 2.12 6.13
N LEU A 146 34.01 2.99 5.39
CA LEU A 146 34.59 4.23 4.88
C LEU A 146 35.02 5.16 6.02
N ALA A 147 34.19 5.32 7.04
CA ALA A 147 34.52 6.11 8.22
C ALA A 147 35.79 5.58 8.90
N LEU A 148 35.87 4.27 9.15
CA LEU A 148 37.05 3.64 9.75
C LEU A 148 38.32 3.82 8.90
N GLN A 149 38.21 3.71 7.57
CA GLN A 149 39.34 3.94 6.67
C GLN A 149 39.82 5.39 6.68
N VAL A 150 38.89 6.36 6.68
CA VAL A 150 39.23 7.79 6.74
C VAL A 150 39.88 8.13 8.07
N THR A 151 39.34 7.63 9.19
CA THR A 151 39.92 7.83 10.52
C THR A 151 41.32 7.21 10.60
N GLY A 152 41.49 5.97 10.13
CA GLY A 152 42.79 5.29 10.08
C GLY A 152 43.76 5.89 9.06
N PHE A 153 43.30 6.69 8.10
CA PHE A 153 44.16 7.43 7.18
C PHE A 153 44.65 8.75 7.78
N ILE A 154 43.76 9.49 8.45
CA ILE A 154 44.07 10.81 9.03
C ILE A 154 44.81 10.68 10.37
N GLN A 155 44.38 9.76 11.23
CA GLN A 155 44.92 9.60 12.59
C GLN A 155 46.00 8.51 12.66
N ARG A 156 46.96 8.50 11.72
CA ARG A 156 48.01 7.47 11.66
C ARG A 156 49.04 7.52 12.79
N GLY A 157 48.99 8.50 13.68
CA GLY A 157 49.84 8.55 14.87
C GLY A 157 51.33 8.55 14.56
N SER A 158 51.77 9.12 13.42
CA SER A 158 53.20 9.28 13.13
C SER A 158 53.76 10.46 13.93
N LEU A 159 54.00 10.24 15.22
CA LEU A 159 55.03 11.01 15.92
C LEU A 159 56.38 10.56 15.35
N SER A 160 57.01 11.41 14.54
CA SER A 160 58.41 11.26 14.17
C SER A 160 59.26 11.41 15.43
N VAL A 161 59.94 10.33 15.82
CA VAL A 161 61.05 10.38 16.78
C VAL A 161 62.18 11.20 16.20
#